data_AF-A0A067QQK1-F1
#
_entry.id   AF-A0A067QQK1-F1
#
_cell.length_a   1.000
_cell.length_b   1.000
_cell.length_c   1.000
_cell.angle_alpha   90.00
_cell.angle_beta   90.00
_cell.angle_gamma   90.00
#
_symmetry.space_group_name_H-M   'P 1'
#
loop_
_entity.id
_entity.type
_entity.pdbx_description
1 polymer ?
#
loop_
_entity_poly.entity_id
_entity_poly.type
_entity_poly.pdbx_seq_one_letter_code
_entity_poly.pdbx_strand_id
1 'polypeptide(L)'
;MKNQGRLLIAAHFMNDEHQQHYLGPMNYECIHCKALHWLDESTQRSSKSFYDCCAHGKVVLDSLPEYPDELRKLFSLRHFRNKCRVYNNMLAFASFQANLMDFGIN
;
A
#
# COMPACT_ATOMS: atom_id res chain seq x y z
N MET A 1 25.46 -22.80 23.82
CA MET A 1 24.63 -21.61 24.04
C MET A 1 23.75 -21.43 22.81
N LYS A 2 22.52 -21.94 22.84
CA LYS A 2 21.65 -21.98 21.67
C LYS A 2 20.93 -20.64 21.52
N ASN A 3 20.97 -20.13 20.30
CA ASN A 3 20.47 -18.84 19.85
C ASN A 3 18.92 -18.80 19.89
N GLN A 4 18.35 -18.81 21.10
CA GLN A 4 16.90 -18.86 21.32
C GLN A 4 16.17 -17.54 21.04
N GLY A 5 16.90 -16.44 20.79
CA GLY A 5 16.30 -15.14 20.50
C GLY A 5 15.65 -15.01 19.11
N ARG A 6 16.15 -15.73 18.09
CA ARG A 6 15.61 -15.62 16.71
C ARG A 6 14.36 -16.47 16.47
N LEU A 7 14.17 -17.57 17.19
CA LEU A 7 12.97 -18.40 17.05
C LEU A 7 11.72 -17.72 17.64
N LEU A 8 11.91 -16.91 18.69
CA LEU A 8 10.80 -16.28 19.41
C LEU A 8 10.16 -15.12 18.62
N ILE A 9 10.94 -14.38 17.83
CA ILE A 9 10.42 -13.28 17.01
C ILE A 9 9.50 -13.84 15.90
N ALA A 10 9.95 -14.88 15.18
CA ALA A 10 9.13 -15.52 14.15
C ALA A 10 7.86 -16.17 14.72
N ALA A 11 7.94 -16.76 15.93
CA ALA A 11 6.78 -17.35 16.59
C ALA A 11 5.78 -16.30 17.12
N HIS A 12 6.23 -15.10 17.50
CA HIS A 12 5.33 -14.00 17.89
C HIS A 12 4.59 -13.41 16.69
N PHE A 13 5.26 -13.27 15.52
CA PHE A 13 4.60 -12.80 14.30
C PHE A 13 3.55 -13.77 13.74
N MET A 14 3.66 -15.07 14.05
CA MET A 14 2.73 -16.10 13.57
C MET A 14 1.47 -16.25 14.45
N ASN A 15 1.41 -15.56 15.59
CA ASN A 15 0.31 -15.62 16.57
C ASN A 15 -0.44 -14.29 16.74
N ASP A 16 -0.12 -13.28 15.92
CA ASP A 16 -0.96 -12.08 15.89
C ASP A 16 -2.20 -12.42 15.04
N GLU A 17 -3.29 -12.78 15.71
CA GLU A 17 -4.62 -12.75 15.09
C GLU A 17 -4.88 -11.29 14.72
N HIS A 18 -4.37 -10.88 13.56
CA HIS A 18 -4.54 -9.53 13.05
C HIS A 18 -5.99 -9.39 12.62
N GLN A 19 -6.86 -9.17 13.59
CA GLN A 19 -8.29 -9.08 13.40
C GLN A 19 -8.55 -7.90 12.48
N GLN A 20 -9.12 -8.19 11.31
CA GLN A 20 -9.39 -7.17 10.31
C GLN A 20 -10.33 -6.12 10.91
N HIS A 21 -9.82 -4.92 11.16
CA HIS A 21 -10.62 -3.81 11.64
C HIS A 21 -11.44 -3.23 10.47
N TYR A 22 -12.76 -3.21 10.60
CA TYR A 22 -13.66 -2.66 9.58
C TYR A 22 -14.11 -1.24 9.96
N LEU A 23 -13.60 -0.25 9.23
CA LEU A 23 -13.89 1.18 9.44
C LEU A 23 -15.14 1.68 8.69
N GLY A 24 -15.92 0.78 8.09
CA GLY A 24 -17.01 1.14 7.19
C GLY A 24 -16.52 1.48 5.76
N PRO A 25 -17.39 2.07 4.92
CA PRO A 25 -17.03 2.45 3.57
C PRO A 25 -16.08 3.68 3.55
N MET A 26 -15.13 3.67 2.61
CA MET A 26 -14.28 4.82 2.31
C MET A 26 -15.02 5.79 1.38
N ASN A 27 -15.88 6.64 1.95
CA ASN A 27 -16.77 7.52 1.19
C ASN A 27 -16.75 8.99 1.64
N TYR A 28 -15.79 9.39 2.49
CA TYR A 28 -15.66 10.78 2.92
C TYR A 28 -14.71 11.53 1.99
N GLU A 29 -15.24 12.48 1.22
CA GLU A 29 -14.43 13.30 0.33
C GLU A 29 -13.67 14.40 1.08
N CYS A 30 -12.38 14.51 0.79
CA CYS A 30 -11.55 15.64 1.21
C CYS A 30 -12.06 16.95 0.57
N ILE A 31 -12.21 18.00 1.36
CA ILE A 31 -12.65 19.32 0.86
C ILE A 31 -11.67 19.96 -0.12
N HIS A 32 -10.38 19.61 -0.04
CA HIS A 32 -9.31 20.23 -0.83
C HIS A 32 -9.06 19.48 -2.14
N CYS A 33 -8.77 18.18 -2.08
CA CYS A 33 -8.33 17.39 -3.24
C CYS A 33 -9.37 16.36 -3.74
N LYS A 34 -10.53 16.25 -3.07
CA LYS A 34 -11.59 15.26 -3.39
C LYS A 34 -11.20 13.78 -3.26
N ALA A 35 -10.04 13.48 -2.68
CA ALA A 35 -9.69 12.11 -2.31
C ALA A 35 -10.71 11.52 -1.32
N LEU A 36 -11.00 10.23 -1.44
CA LEU A 36 -11.90 9.49 -0.55
C LEU A 36 -11.12 8.95 0.65
N HIS A 37 -11.72 9.06 1.82
CA HIS A 37 -11.15 8.66 3.11
C HIS A 37 -12.18 7.94 3.99
N TRP A 38 -11.70 7.32 5.06
CA TRP A 38 -12.54 6.94 6.20
C TRP A 38 -12.66 8.08 7.19
N LEU A 39 -13.79 8.18 7.89
CA LEU A 39 -14.00 9.25 8.88
C LEU A 39 -12.98 9.21 10.02
N ASP A 40 -12.57 8.00 10.41
CA ASP A 40 -11.62 7.76 11.50
C ASP A 40 -10.19 8.23 11.16
N GLU A 41 -9.87 8.46 9.87
CA GLU A 41 -8.61 9.07 9.45
C GLU A 41 -8.60 10.59 9.66
N SER A 42 -9.75 11.20 9.93
CA SER A 42 -9.82 12.64 10.15
C SER A 42 -9.29 13.03 11.53
N THR A 43 -8.36 13.98 11.57
CA THR A 43 -7.83 14.55 12.83
C THR A 43 -8.92 15.23 13.66
N GLN A 44 -9.97 15.73 13.02
CA GLN A 44 -11.15 16.26 13.68
C GLN A 44 -12.36 15.56 13.09
N ARG A 45 -13.08 14.76 13.89
CA ARG A 45 -14.24 13.95 13.46
C ARG A 45 -15.35 14.70 12.69
N SER A 46 -15.35 16.04 12.71
CA SER A 46 -16.26 16.90 11.95
C SER A 46 -15.64 17.57 10.72
N SER A 47 -14.32 17.56 10.59
CA SER A 47 -13.61 18.14 9.45
C SER A 47 -13.45 17.10 8.35
N LYS A 48 -13.80 17.46 7.11
CA LYS A 48 -13.50 16.69 5.90
C LYS A 48 -12.12 17.08 5.34
N SER A 49 -11.16 17.37 6.22
CA SER A 49 -9.80 17.76 5.86
C SER A 49 -8.84 16.71 6.39
N PHE A 50 -7.98 16.20 5.51
CA PHE A 50 -7.13 15.05 5.79
C PHE A 50 -5.68 15.43 5.53
N TYR A 51 -4.78 14.93 6.39
CA TYR A 51 -3.34 15.14 6.24
C TYR A 51 -2.76 14.23 5.15
N ASP A 52 -3.21 12.97 5.09
CA ASP A 52 -2.59 11.91 4.28
C ASP A 52 -2.69 12.11 2.76
N CYS A 53 -3.68 12.87 2.29
CA CYS A 53 -3.79 13.18 0.87
C CYS A 53 -3.00 14.45 0.50
N CYS A 54 -3.40 15.60 1.03
CA CYS A 54 -2.94 16.92 0.58
C CYS A 54 -2.39 17.79 1.71
N ALA A 55 -2.10 17.19 2.87
CA ALA A 55 -1.65 17.88 4.07
C ALA A 55 -2.55 19.06 4.48
N HIS A 56 -3.87 18.83 4.52
CA HIS A 56 -4.89 19.88 4.74
C HIS A 56 -4.87 21.01 3.68
N GLY A 57 -4.65 20.64 2.41
CA GLY A 57 -4.62 21.57 1.28
C GLY A 57 -3.31 22.35 1.15
N LYS A 58 -2.26 21.99 1.89
CA LYS A 58 -0.92 22.59 1.76
C LYS A 58 -0.19 22.14 0.50
N VAL A 59 -0.54 20.97 -0.03
CA VAL A 59 0.06 20.40 -1.24
C VAL A 59 -1.00 20.27 -2.32
N VAL A 60 -0.67 20.76 -3.52
CA VAL A 60 -1.45 20.49 -4.74
C VAL A 60 -0.95 19.19 -5.33
N LEU A 61 -1.82 18.20 -5.43
CA LEU A 61 -1.51 16.93 -6.08
C LEU A 61 -1.87 17.02 -7.56
N ASP A 62 -0.95 16.59 -8.42
CA ASP A 62 -1.23 16.45 -9.84
C ASP A 62 -2.23 15.31 -10.10
N SER A 63 -2.98 15.43 -11.18
CA SER A 63 -3.84 14.35 -11.64
C SER A 63 -3.00 13.13 -12.00
N LEU A 64 -3.45 11.94 -11.61
CA LEU A 64 -2.81 10.70 -12.01
C LEU A 64 -2.77 10.59 -13.54
N PRO A 65 -1.62 10.22 -14.14
CA PRO A 65 -1.56 9.96 -15.56
C PRO A 65 -2.43 8.74 -15.90
N GLU A 66 -2.82 8.64 -17.18
CA GLU A 66 -3.56 7.47 -17.64
C GLU A 66 -2.71 6.21 -17.50
N TYR A 67 -3.30 5.15 -16.96
CA TYR A 67 -2.62 3.87 -16.81
C TYR A 67 -2.35 3.23 -18.19
N PRO A 68 -1.18 2.61 -18.41
CA PRO A 68 -0.91 1.80 -19.59
C PRO A 68 -2.04 0.78 -19.89
N ASP A 69 -2.31 0.56 -21.17
CA ASP A 69 -3.43 -0.28 -21.62
C ASP A 69 -3.34 -1.72 -21.12
N GLU A 70 -2.13 -2.25 -21.00
CA GLU A 70 -1.87 -3.58 -20.45
C GLU A 70 -2.37 -3.68 -19.00
N LEU A 71 -2.10 -2.66 -18.18
CA LEU A 71 -2.54 -2.62 -16.79
C LEU A 71 -4.06 -2.45 -16.70
N ARG A 72 -4.67 -1.66 -17.59
CA ARG A 72 -6.12 -1.51 -17.67
C ARG A 72 -6.80 -2.83 -18.04
N LYS A 73 -6.28 -3.54 -19.06
CA LYS A 73 -6.74 -4.86 -19.47
C LYS A 73 -6.59 -5.86 -18.33
N LEU A 74 -5.44 -5.90 -17.66
CA LEU A 74 -5.20 -6.78 -16.52
C LEU A 74 -6.18 -6.50 -15.39
N PHE A 75 -6.39 -5.23 -15.04
CA PHE A 75 -7.33 -4.83 -13.99
C PHE A 75 -8.78 -5.16 -14.34
N SER A 76 -9.14 -5.22 -15.63
CA SER A 76 -10.48 -5.61 -16.08
C SER A 76 -10.80 -7.10 -15.79
N LEU A 77 -9.79 -7.95 -15.60
CA LEU A 77 -9.96 -9.37 -15.31
C LEU A 77 -10.39 -9.60 -13.85
N ARG A 78 -11.56 -10.22 -13.67
CA ARG A 78 -12.09 -10.57 -12.32
C ARG A 78 -11.13 -11.47 -11.54
N HIS A 79 -10.48 -12.41 -12.23
CA HIS A 79 -9.50 -13.31 -11.62
C HIS A 79 -8.36 -12.51 -10.98
N PHE A 80 -7.79 -11.57 -11.72
CA PHE A 80 -6.72 -10.70 -11.22
C PHE A 80 -7.18 -9.92 -10.00
N ARG A 81 -8.32 -9.19 -10.08
CA ARG A 81 -8.85 -8.42 -8.93
C ARG A 81 -9.05 -9.25 -7.66
N ASN A 82 -9.57 -10.47 -7.80
CA ASN A 82 -9.79 -11.37 -6.67
C ASN A 82 -8.49 -11.94 -6.09
N LYS A 83 -7.42 -11.98 -6.88
CA LYS A 83 -6.13 -12.59 -6.53
C LYS A 83 -4.98 -11.58 -6.49
N CYS A 84 -5.25 -10.27 -6.52
CA CYS A 84 -4.22 -9.22 -6.53
C CYS A 84 -3.16 -9.39 -5.44
N ARG A 85 -3.57 -9.76 -4.21
CA ARG A 85 -2.63 -10.01 -3.11
C ARG A 85 -1.66 -11.15 -3.41
N VAL A 86 -2.13 -12.22 -4.03
CA VAL A 86 -1.29 -13.37 -4.41
C VAL A 86 -0.27 -12.93 -5.47
N TYR A 87 -0.72 -12.23 -6.51
CA TYR A 87 0.17 -11.70 -7.54
C TYR A 87 1.21 -10.73 -6.96
N ASN A 88 0.79 -9.77 -6.13
CA ASN A 88 1.71 -8.83 -5.47
C ASN A 88 2.74 -9.58 -4.61
N ASN A 89 2.33 -10.59 -3.85
CA ASN A 89 3.25 -11.38 -3.04
C ASN A 89 4.22 -12.19 -3.89
N MET A 90 3.77 -12.77 -5.01
CA MET A 90 4.63 -13.50 -5.94
C MET A 90 5.65 -12.58 -6.63
N LEU A 91 5.24 -11.36 -6.98
CA LEU A 91 6.07 -10.38 -7.68
C LEU A 91 6.95 -9.54 -6.74
N ALA A 92 6.67 -9.51 -5.43
CA ALA A 92 7.45 -8.77 -4.44
C ALA A 92 8.93 -9.20 -4.39
N PHE A 93 9.25 -10.43 -4.81
CA PHE A 93 10.63 -10.93 -4.87
C PHE A 93 11.38 -10.57 -6.16
N ALA A 94 10.68 -10.03 -7.17
CA ALA A 94 11.28 -9.69 -8.46
C ALA A 94 12.05 -8.34 -8.44
N SER A 95 12.08 -7.63 -7.31
CA SER A 95 12.73 -6.31 -7.16
C SER A 95 14.16 -6.36 -6.59
N PHE A 96 14.85 -7.52 -6.64
CA PHE A 96 16.29 -7.54 -6.38
C PHE A 96 17.04 -6.83 -7.52
N GLN A 97 17.40 -5.57 -7.29
CA GLN A 97 18.39 -4.87 -8.11
C GLN A 97 19.76 -5.50 -7.83
N ALA A 98 20.20 -6.44 -8.67
CA ALA A 98 21.61 -6.80 -8.71
C ALA A 98 22.36 -5.61 -9.32
N ASN A 99 23.09 -4.86 -8.50
CA ASN A 99 24.13 -3.97 -9.02
C ASN A 99 25.18 -4.88 -9.68
N LEU A 100 25.08 -5.05 -11.00
CA LEU A 100 26.18 -5.56 -11.80
C LEU A 100 27.29 -4.52 -11.72
N MET A 101 28.18 -4.67 -10.74
CA MET A 101 29.46 -3.98 -10.82
C MET A 101 30.20 -4.60 -12.00
N ASP A 102 30.33 -3.83 -13.08
CA ASP A 102 31.29 -4.14 -14.13
C ASP A 102 32.68 -4.14 -13.48
N PHE A 103 33.19 -5.33 -13.20
CA PHE A 103 34.61 -5.50 -12.96
C PHE A 103 35.30 -5.29 -14.30
N GLY A 104 35.65 -4.03 -14.57
CA GLY A 104 36.53 -3.69 -15.68
C GLY A 104 37.79 -4.54 -15.58
N ILE A 105 37.89 -5.51 -16.49
CA ILE A 105 39.09 -6.30 -16.70
C ILE A 105 40.10 -5.34 -17.33
N ASN A 106 41.07 -4.89 -16.53
CA ASN A 106 42.36 -4.42 -17.06
C ASN A 106 43.18 -5.63 -17.48
#